data_AF-A0A5C6ZB97-F1
#
_entry.id   AF-A0A5C6ZB97-F1
#
_cell.length_a   1.000
_cell.length_b   1.000
_cell.length_c   1.000
_cell.angle_alpha   90.00
_cell.angle_beta   90.00
_cell.angle_gamma   90.00
#
_symmetry.space_group_name_H-M   'P 1'
#
loop_
_entity.id
_entity.type
_entity.pdbx_description
1 polymer ?
#
loop_
_entity_poly.entity_id
_entity_poly.type
_entity_poly.pdbx_seq_one_letter_code
_entity_poly.pdbx_strand_id
1 'polypeptide(L)'
;MLFWKTENRIEPKRDFYSKIKEYYIGFSDNQIPIELLNEIISKVTDEIYSDYKRFWKQYPKSRKRYSTLKMEDVEHPFIHYLITDYLITKKVKECRDFSKILFRMNNLEFEEYEKQKHWYETK
;
A
#
# COMPACT_ATOMS: atom_id res chain seq x y z
N MET A 1 -26.01 -5.84 -31.61
CA MET A 1 -25.25 -4.82 -30.86
C MET A 1 -24.09 -5.49 -30.16
N LEU A 2 -22.87 -5.34 -30.67
CA LEU A 2 -21.67 -5.69 -29.91
C LEU A 2 -21.54 -4.67 -28.78
N PHE A 3 -21.99 -5.03 -27.58
CA PHE A 3 -21.48 -4.38 -26.38
C PHE A 3 -20.00 -4.69 -26.34
N TRP A 4 -19.18 -3.72 -26.71
CA TRP A 4 -17.78 -3.69 -26.32
C TRP A 4 -17.78 -3.69 -24.80
N LYS A 5 -17.80 -4.89 -24.20
CA LYS A 5 -17.39 -5.06 -22.81
C LYS A 5 -15.98 -4.51 -22.82
N THR A 6 -15.79 -3.31 -22.30
CA THR A 6 -14.49 -2.92 -21.78
C THR A 6 -14.09 -4.11 -20.91
N GLU A 7 -13.17 -4.93 -21.41
CA GLU A 7 -12.54 -5.93 -20.58
C GLU A 7 -12.07 -5.13 -19.39
N ASN A 8 -12.57 -5.44 -18.19
CA ASN A 8 -12.23 -4.74 -16.96
C ASN A 8 -10.74 -4.99 -16.65
N ARG A 9 -9.84 -4.66 -17.57
CA ARG A 9 -8.41 -4.92 -17.51
C ARG A 9 -7.85 -4.14 -16.34
N ILE A 10 -6.88 -4.75 -15.69
CA ILE A 10 -6.16 -4.10 -14.61
C ILE A 10 -5.35 -2.96 -15.21
N GLU A 11 -5.44 -1.78 -14.62
CA GLU A 11 -4.59 -0.64 -14.94
C GLU A 11 -3.11 -1.05 -14.92
N PRO A 12 -2.26 -0.47 -15.79
CA PRO A 12 -0.83 -0.67 -15.74
C PRO A 12 -0.24 -0.45 -14.34
N LYS A 13 0.75 -1.27 -13.95
CA LYS A 13 1.47 -1.14 -12.67
C LYS A 13 2.07 0.27 -12.46
N ARG A 14 2.51 0.93 -13.53
CA ARG A 14 3.01 2.32 -13.49
C ARG A 14 1.95 3.32 -13.00
N ASP A 15 0.67 3.06 -13.26
CA ASP A 15 -0.42 3.93 -12.85
C ASP A 15 -0.72 3.72 -11.35
N PHE A 16 -0.59 2.47 -10.85
CA PHE A 16 -0.57 2.18 -9.42
C PHE A 16 0.58 2.90 -8.72
N TYR A 17 1.80 2.74 -9.25
CA TYR A 17 2.99 3.38 -8.71
C TYR A 17 2.81 4.91 -8.62
N SER A 18 2.30 5.54 -9.69
CA SER A 18 2.12 6.99 -9.72
C SER A 18 1.14 7.46 -8.65
N LYS A 19 -0.02 6.79 -8.52
CA LYS A 19 -1.02 7.12 -7.48
C LYS A 19 -0.49 6.89 -6.05
N ILE A 20 0.21 5.79 -5.81
CA ILE A 20 0.80 5.48 -4.49
C ILE A 20 1.92 6.46 -4.15
N LYS A 21 2.72 6.85 -5.15
CA LYS A 21 3.76 7.87 -5.00
C LYS A 21 3.16 9.22 -4.63
N GLU A 22 2.15 9.67 -5.37
CA GLU A 22 1.43 10.92 -5.06
C GLU A 22 0.86 10.89 -3.64
N TYR A 23 0.26 9.77 -3.24
CA TYR A 23 -0.26 9.56 -1.90
C TYR A 23 0.83 9.77 -0.83
N TYR A 24 1.93 9.01 -0.87
CA TYR A 24 2.94 9.10 0.19
C TYR A 24 3.79 10.37 0.14
N ILE A 25 4.10 10.91 -1.05
CA ILE A 25 4.80 12.20 -1.16
C ILE A 25 3.96 13.32 -0.55
N GLY A 26 2.65 13.33 -0.81
CA GLY A 26 1.74 14.36 -0.29
C GLY A 26 1.72 14.48 1.23
N PHE A 27 2.01 13.40 1.97
CA PHE A 27 2.01 13.40 3.44
C PHE A 27 3.40 13.40 4.08
N SER A 28 4.42 12.96 3.34
CA SER A 28 5.76 12.82 3.90
C SER A 28 6.47 14.15 4.16
N ASP A 29 6.04 15.26 3.53
CA ASP A 29 6.60 16.62 3.68
C ASP A 29 8.15 16.67 3.72
N ASN A 30 8.79 15.84 2.89
CA ASN A 30 10.26 15.63 2.85
C ASN A 30 10.91 15.16 4.17
N GLN A 31 10.13 14.71 5.15
CA GLN A 31 10.62 14.18 6.44
C GLN A 31 11.18 12.76 6.31
N ILE A 32 10.90 12.08 5.21
CA ILE A 32 11.38 10.73 4.91
C ILE A 32 12.42 10.83 3.79
N PRO A 33 13.62 10.24 3.94
CA PRO A 33 14.62 10.21 2.88
C PRO A 33 14.02 9.68 1.57
N ILE A 34 14.20 10.42 0.47
CA ILE A 34 13.52 10.13 -0.80
C ILE A 34 13.84 8.74 -1.35
N GLU A 35 15.05 8.24 -1.13
CA GLU A 35 15.45 6.88 -1.52
C GLU A 35 14.64 5.83 -0.76
N LEU A 36 14.54 5.99 0.56
CA LEU A 36 13.74 5.11 1.41
C LEU A 36 12.25 5.17 1.03
N LEU A 37 11.73 6.37 0.78
CA LEU A 37 10.34 6.56 0.37
C LEU A 37 10.06 5.87 -0.98
N ASN A 38 10.95 5.99 -1.95
CA ASN A 38 10.81 5.32 -3.26
C ASN A 38 10.85 3.79 -3.12
N GLU A 39 11.69 3.25 -2.24
CA GLU A 39 11.71 1.80 -1.96
C GLU A 39 10.40 1.33 -1.32
N ILE A 40 9.86 2.09 -0.36
CA ILE A 40 8.54 1.82 0.27
C ILE A 40 7.44 1.83 -0.79
N ILE A 41 7.38 2.88 -1.62
CA ILE A 41 6.38 3.00 -2.70
C ILE A 41 6.48 1.80 -3.64
N SER A 42 7.69 1.39 -4.03
CA SER A 42 7.87 0.23 -4.90
C SER A 42 7.33 -1.04 -4.23
N LYS A 43 7.65 -1.27 -2.95
CA LYS A 43 7.21 -2.45 -2.22
C LYS A 43 5.69 -2.51 -2.07
N VAL A 44 5.05 -1.40 -1.71
CA VAL A 44 3.58 -1.29 -1.59
C VAL A 44 2.92 -1.51 -2.96
N THR A 45 3.48 -0.91 -4.02
CA THR A 45 2.98 -1.09 -5.39
C THR A 45 3.03 -2.55 -5.80
N ASP A 46 4.13 -3.24 -5.52
CA ASP A 46 4.32 -4.64 -5.89
C ASP A 46 3.29 -5.55 -5.21
N GLU A 47 3.10 -5.34 -3.91
CA GLU A 47 2.15 -6.12 -3.11
C GLU A 47 0.71 -5.90 -3.58
N ILE A 48 0.26 -4.64 -3.65
CA ILE A 48 -1.11 -4.30 -4.06
C ILE A 48 -1.37 -4.77 -5.49
N TYR A 49 -0.43 -4.57 -6.40
CA TYR A 49 -0.62 -4.99 -7.79
C TYR A 49 -0.68 -6.51 -7.95
N SER A 50 0.11 -7.24 -7.16
CA SER A 50 0.05 -8.71 -7.09
C SER A 50 -1.32 -9.19 -6.60
N ASP A 51 -1.82 -8.58 -5.52
CA ASP A 51 -3.14 -8.88 -4.96
C ASP A 51 -4.27 -8.59 -5.94
N TYR A 52 -4.21 -7.45 -6.61
CA TYR A 52 -5.16 -7.09 -7.67
C TYR A 52 -5.16 -8.10 -8.81
N LYS A 53 -3.99 -8.53 -9.28
CA LYS A 53 -3.88 -9.59 -10.30
C LYS A 53 -4.48 -10.91 -9.82
N ARG A 54 -4.17 -11.31 -8.59
CA ARG A 54 -4.67 -12.55 -7.99
C ARG A 54 -6.20 -12.52 -7.89
N PHE A 55 -6.76 -11.46 -7.30
CA PHE A 55 -8.19 -11.33 -7.09
C PHE A 55 -8.99 -11.12 -8.38
N TRP A 56 -8.42 -10.42 -9.35
CA TRP A 56 -9.02 -10.29 -10.67
C TRP A 56 -9.19 -11.64 -11.39
N LYS A 57 -8.19 -12.52 -11.24
CA LYS A 57 -8.23 -13.90 -11.78
C LYS A 57 -9.20 -14.77 -10.99
N GLN A 58 -9.14 -14.70 -9.66
CA GLN A 58 -9.93 -15.55 -8.76
C GLN A 58 -11.42 -15.20 -8.74
N TYR A 59 -11.78 -13.92 -8.90
CA TYR A 59 -13.14 -13.42 -8.76
C TYR A 59 -13.65 -12.72 -10.04
N PRO A 60 -14.09 -13.47 -11.07
CA PRO A 60 -14.55 -12.89 -12.33
C PRO A 60 -15.67 -11.85 -12.20
N LYS A 61 -16.58 -12.02 -11.23
CA LYS A 61 -17.68 -11.09 -10.95
C LYS A 61 -17.20 -9.75 -10.38
N SER A 62 -16.00 -9.72 -9.80
CA SER A 62 -15.40 -8.54 -9.15
C SER A 62 -14.31 -7.89 -9.98
N ARG A 63 -14.13 -8.26 -11.26
CA ARG A 63 -13.07 -7.70 -12.13
C ARG A 63 -13.10 -6.18 -12.22
N LYS A 64 -14.28 -5.57 -12.21
CA LYS A 64 -14.45 -4.10 -12.19
C LYS A 64 -13.90 -3.46 -10.90
N ARG A 65 -13.93 -4.15 -9.76
CA ARG A 65 -13.36 -3.66 -8.49
C ARG A 65 -11.83 -3.69 -8.51
N TYR A 66 -11.26 -4.70 -9.15
CA TYR A 66 -9.82 -4.92 -9.23
C TYR A 66 -9.21 -4.40 -10.55
N SER A 67 -9.94 -3.59 -11.32
CA SER A 67 -9.40 -2.97 -12.54
C SER A 67 -8.62 -1.69 -12.24
N THR A 68 -8.97 -0.97 -11.17
CA THR A 68 -8.41 0.34 -10.83
C THR A 68 -8.08 0.39 -9.35
N LEU A 69 -6.90 0.91 -9.02
CA LEU A 69 -6.45 1.09 -7.65
C LEU A 69 -7.42 1.96 -6.84
N LYS A 70 -7.72 1.51 -5.63
CA LYS A 70 -8.46 2.24 -4.60
C LYS A 70 -7.54 2.61 -3.44
N MET A 71 -7.61 3.85 -2.97
CA MET A 71 -6.71 4.36 -1.91
C MET A 71 -6.99 3.68 -0.58
N GLU A 72 -8.21 3.21 -0.34
CA GLU A 72 -8.56 2.43 0.85
C GLU A 72 -7.75 1.14 0.95
N ASP A 73 -7.26 0.60 -0.17
CA ASP A 73 -6.38 -0.58 -0.16
C ASP A 73 -4.94 -0.22 0.19
N VAL A 74 -4.51 1.03 -0.04
CA VAL A 74 -3.20 1.55 0.39
C VAL A 74 -3.19 1.81 1.90
N GLU A 75 -4.34 2.23 2.45
CA GLU A 75 -4.58 2.48 3.88
C GLU A 75 -4.92 1.20 4.67
N HIS A 76 -4.94 0.05 4.01
CA HIS A 76 -5.29 -1.20 4.66
C HIS A 76 -4.25 -1.55 5.74
N PRO A 77 -4.67 -2.03 6.95
CA PRO A 77 -3.73 -2.30 8.04
C PRO A 77 -2.60 -3.28 7.70
N PHE A 78 -2.85 -4.22 6.78
CA PHE A 78 -1.79 -5.09 6.25
C PHE A 78 -0.68 -4.31 5.53
N ILE A 79 -1.01 -3.24 4.79
CA ILE A 79 -0.01 -2.40 4.13
C ILE A 79 0.79 -1.62 5.17
N HIS A 80 0.16 -1.14 6.24
CA HIS A 80 0.88 -0.53 7.37
C HIS A 80 1.87 -1.53 7.98
N TYR A 81 1.42 -2.75 8.23
CA TYR A 81 2.29 -3.84 8.67
C TYR A 81 3.48 -4.06 7.73
N LEU A 82 3.22 -4.25 6.43
CA LEU A 82 4.23 -4.45 5.40
C LEU A 82 5.31 -3.35 5.41
N ILE A 83 4.90 -2.09 5.61
CA ILE A 83 5.80 -0.95 5.68
C ILE A 83 6.64 -1.00 6.97
N THR A 84 6.01 -1.24 8.12
CA THR A 84 6.76 -1.31 9.39
C THR A 84 7.73 -2.48 9.43
N ASP A 85 7.33 -3.66 8.96
CA ASP A 85 8.19 -4.84 8.88
C ASP A 85 9.40 -4.57 7.99
N TYR A 86 9.18 -3.92 6.85
CA TYR A 86 10.26 -3.50 5.96
C TYR A 86 11.23 -2.51 6.63
N LEU A 87 10.73 -1.50 7.32
CA LEU A 87 11.55 -0.52 8.03
C LEU A 87 12.36 -1.17 9.17
N ILE A 88 11.75 -2.10 9.92
CA ILE A 88 12.40 -2.87 10.99
C ILE A 88 13.49 -3.76 10.41
N THR A 89 13.18 -4.50 9.33
CA THR A 89 14.13 -5.39 8.65
C THR A 89 15.34 -4.63 8.11
N LYS A 90 15.12 -3.40 7.60
CA LYS A 90 16.18 -2.51 7.13
C LYS A 90 16.93 -1.79 8.27
N LYS A 91 16.54 -2.02 9.53
CA LYS A 91 17.11 -1.43 10.75
C LYS A 91 17.10 0.10 10.74
N VAL A 92 16.02 0.69 10.23
CA VAL A 92 15.82 2.14 10.25
C VAL A 92 15.59 2.59 11.69
N LYS A 93 16.44 3.49 12.22
CA LYS A 93 16.38 3.93 13.62
C LYS A 93 15.08 4.70 13.90
N GLU A 94 14.67 5.52 12.95
CA GLU A 94 13.48 6.38 12.99
C GLU A 94 12.21 5.65 12.53
N CYS A 95 12.22 4.31 12.48
CA CYS A 95 11.11 3.50 11.96
C CYS A 95 9.76 3.91 12.55
N ARG A 96 9.68 4.14 13.86
CA ARG A 96 8.44 4.54 14.54
C ARG A 96 7.92 5.89 14.03
N ASP A 97 8.79 6.88 13.90
CA ASP A 97 8.39 8.22 13.46
C ASP A 97 8.02 8.24 11.98
N PHE A 98 8.80 7.56 11.13
CA PHE A 98 8.44 7.42 9.72
C PHE A 98 7.12 6.68 9.53
N SER A 99 6.86 5.64 10.32
CA SER A 99 5.60 4.91 10.25
C SER A 99 4.41 5.80 10.62
N LYS A 100 4.51 6.60 11.70
CA LYS A 100 3.47 7.57 12.06
C LYS A 100 3.20 8.58 10.95
N ILE A 101 4.25 9.10 10.31
CA ILE A 101 4.12 10.04 9.18
C ILE A 101 3.41 9.37 8.01
N LEU A 102 3.86 8.17 7.61
CA LEU A 102 3.30 7.42 6.47
C LEU A 102 1.85 7.00 6.69
N PHE A 103 1.46 6.70 7.93
CA PHE A 103 0.10 6.24 8.27
C PHE A 103 -0.79 7.38 8.76
N ARG A 104 -0.25 8.59 8.85
CA ARG A 104 -0.93 9.79 9.38
C ARG A 104 -1.49 9.57 10.79
N MET A 105 -0.75 8.84 11.61
CA MET A 105 -1.14 8.46 12.96
C MET A 105 -0.47 9.35 14.00
N ASN A 106 -1.23 9.71 15.03
CA ASN A 106 -0.66 10.23 16.28
C ASN A 106 -0.10 9.09 17.15
N ASN A 107 0.47 9.43 18.31
CA ASN A 107 1.08 8.43 19.19
C ASN A 107 0.08 7.39 19.72
N LEU A 108 -1.15 7.79 20.07
CA LEU A 108 -2.17 6.87 20.59
C LEU A 108 -2.67 5.92 19.49
N GLU A 109 -2.90 6.44 18.30
CA GLU A 109 -3.30 5.64 17.13
C GLU A 109 -2.20 4.63 16.76
N PHE A 110 -0.94 5.06 16.84
CA PHE A 110 0.19 4.18 16.55
C PHE A 110 0.37 3.08 17.60
N GLU A 111 0.21 3.41 18.89
CA GLU A 111 0.26 2.41 19.97
C GLU A 111 -0.85 1.37 19.82
N GLU A 112 -2.04 1.78 19.37
CA GLU A 112 -3.13 0.86 19.11
C GLU A 112 -2.84 -0.03 17.89
N TYR A 113 -2.29 0.54 16.82
CA TYR A 113 -1.78 -0.21 15.69
C TYR A 113 -0.73 -1.26 16.12
N GLU A 114 0.21 -0.89 17.00
CA GLU A 114 1.26 -1.81 17.48
C GLU A 114 0.69 -3.00 18.26
N LYS A 115 -0.42 -2.82 18.97
CA LYS A 115 -1.11 -3.94 19.63
C LYS A 115 -1.78 -4.86 18.63
N GLN A 116 -2.25 -4.36 17.49
CA GLN A 116 -3.01 -5.14 16.51
C GLN A 116 -2.13 -5.78 15.42
N LYS A 117 -0.93 -5.26 15.18
CA LYS A 117 -0.06 -5.70 14.07
C LYS A 117 0.32 -7.18 14.13
N HIS A 118 0.34 -7.80 15.32
CA HIS A 118 0.63 -9.23 15.51
C HIS A 118 -0.30 -10.16 14.71
N TRP A 119 -1.49 -9.70 14.33
CA TRP A 119 -2.41 -10.45 13.45
C TRP A 119 -1.86 -10.69 12.05
N TYR A 120 -0.86 -9.92 11.63
CA TYR A 120 -0.22 -10.02 10.32
C TYR A 120 1.16 -10.67 10.36
N GLU A 121 1.73 -10.88 11.56
CA GLU A 121 3.04 -11.51 11.76
C GLU A 121 3.01 -13.04 11.52
N THR A 122 1.82 -13.67 11.50
CA THR A 122 1.64 -15.12 11.53
C THR A 122 1.36 -15.78 10.16
N LYS A 123 1.96 -15.29 9.07
CA LYS A 123 1.85 -15.93 7.75
C LYS A 123 3.17 -16.36 7.15
#